data_AF-A0A2D0IFZ0-F1
#
_entry.id   AF-A0A2D0IFZ0-F1
#
_cell.length_a   1.000
_cell.length_b   1.000
_cell.length_c   1.000
_cell.angle_alpha   90.00
_cell.angle_beta   90.00
_cell.angle_gamma   90.00
#
_symmetry.space_group_name_H-M   'P 1'
#
loop_
_entity.id
_entity.type
_entity.pdbx_description
1 polymer ?
#
loop_
_entity_poly.entity_id
_entity_poly.type
_entity_poly.pdbx_seq_one_letter_code
_entity_poly.pdbx_strand_id
1 'polypeptide(L)'
;MAQFAQILKSEIVRLARKEIRSEVQSLRKAAAQYRSDIAALKRQLVEQQRRISRLEKSRPQAVAQVPDETTSLRFRAAGFLTLRQKLGVSAADMGKLIGVSAQTVYNWERGESKPRAQQLTRIAEVRKLGKRAAQERLQAEG
;
A
#
# COMPACT_ATOMS: atom_id res chain seq x y z
N MET A 1 -28.85 33.25 -66.24
CA MET A 1 -29.35 32.59 -65.00
C MET A 1 -28.63 31.26 -64.69
N ALA A 2 -28.49 30.32 -65.62
CA ALA A 2 -27.87 29.00 -65.36
C ALA A 2 -26.40 29.06 -64.91
N GLN A 3 -25.60 29.98 -65.48
CA GLN A 3 -24.18 30.13 -65.15
C GLN A 3 -23.94 30.67 -63.73
N PHE A 4 -24.76 31.62 -63.28
CA PHE A 4 -24.71 32.13 -61.89
C PHE A 4 -25.04 31.05 -60.86
N ALA A 5 -26.06 30.23 -61.12
CA ALA A 5 -26.42 29.12 -60.25
C ALA A 5 -25.29 28.08 -60.15
N GLN A 6 -24.57 27.81 -61.25
CA GLN A 6 -23.41 26.92 -61.25
C GLN A 6 -22.23 27.50 -60.45
N ILE A 7 -21.90 28.77 -60.66
CA ILE A 7 -20.83 29.46 -59.92
C ILE A 7 -21.15 29.47 -58.42
N LEU A 8 -22.38 29.83 -58.04
CA LEU A 8 -22.81 29.85 -56.64
C LEU A 8 -22.76 28.46 -55.99
N LYS A 9 -23.17 27.40 -56.70
CA LYS A 9 -23.03 26.02 -56.21
C LYS A 9 -21.55 25.64 -56.01
N SER A 10 -20.67 25.97 -56.96
CA SER A 10 -19.24 25.69 -56.81
C SER A 10 -18.63 26.42 -55.61
N GLU A 11 -19.07 27.65 -55.36
CA GLU A 11 -18.58 28.48 -54.27
C GLU A 11 -19.09 27.97 -52.90
N ILE A 12 -20.36 27.55 -52.82
CA ILE A 12 -20.91 26.88 -51.63
C ILE A 12 -20.14 25.60 -51.33
N VAL A 13 -19.85 24.75 -52.33
CA VAL A 13 -19.08 23.52 -52.12
C VAL A 13 -17.66 23.83 -51.66
N ARG A 14 -17.03 24.86 -52.24
CA ARG A 14 -15.68 25.29 -51.86
C ARG A 14 -15.64 25.76 -50.41
N LEU A 15 -16.58 26.61 -49.99
CA LEU A 15 -16.68 27.12 -48.62
C LEU A 15 -17.01 26.00 -47.63
N ALA A 16 -17.99 25.13 -47.94
CA ALA A 16 -18.33 23.98 -47.10
C ALA A 16 -17.12 23.05 -46.89
N ARG A 17 -16.35 22.76 -47.96
CA ARG A 17 -15.12 21.96 -47.85
C ARG A 17 -14.03 22.65 -47.04
N LYS A 18 -13.94 23.98 -47.11
CA LYS A 18 -13.00 24.77 -46.32
C LYS A 18 -13.35 24.70 -44.84
N GLU A 19 -14.63 24.88 -44.51
CA GLU A 19 -15.12 24.88 -43.13
C GLU A 19 -15.02 23.49 -42.48
N ILE A 20 -15.43 22.43 -43.19
CA ILE A 20 -15.27 21.05 -42.71
C ILE A 20 -13.80 20.73 -42.46
N ARG A 21 -12.89 21.27 -43.30
CA ARG A 21 -11.45 21.05 -43.13
C ARG A 21 -10.92 21.76 -41.89
N SER A 22 -11.30 23.01 -41.61
CA SER A 22 -10.86 23.72 -40.41
C SER A 22 -11.32 23.01 -39.14
N GLU A 23 -12.59 22.59 -39.09
CA GLU A 23 -13.17 21.88 -37.95
C GLU A 23 -12.48 20.52 -37.71
N VAL A 24 -12.24 19.75 -38.77
CA VAL A 24 -11.67 18.38 -38.64
C VAL A 24 -10.15 18.41 -38.44
N GLN A 25 -9.46 19.50 -38.80
CA GLN A 25 -8.00 19.55 -38.72
C GLN A 25 -7.49 19.51 -37.26
N SER A 26 -8.17 20.17 -36.33
CA SER A 26 -7.83 20.13 -34.90
C SER A 26 -7.99 18.72 -34.33
N LEU A 27 -9.11 18.06 -34.65
CA LEU A 27 -9.39 16.68 -34.25
C LEU A 27 -8.38 15.69 -34.82
N ARG A 28 -7.99 15.84 -36.10
CA ARG A 28 -6.95 15.00 -36.72
C ARG A 28 -5.59 15.16 -36.04
N LYS A 29 -5.21 16.38 -35.67
CA LYS A 29 -3.98 16.65 -34.92
C LYS A 29 -4.04 15.99 -33.54
N ALA A 30 -5.13 16.16 -32.80
CA ALA A 30 -5.33 15.53 -31.50
C ALA A 30 -5.28 14.00 -31.61
N ALA A 31 -5.95 13.40 -32.59
CA ALA A 31 -5.91 11.95 -32.82
C ALA A 31 -4.53 11.42 -33.22
N ALA A 32 -3.71 12.22 -33.91
CA ALA A 32 -2.31 11.87 -34.18
C ALA A 32 -1.48 11.89 -32.89
N GLN A 33 -1.64 12.94 -32.07
CA GLN A 33 -0.95 13.08 -30.78
C GLN A 33 -1.33 11.96 -29.81
N TYR A 34 -2.62 11.65 -29.67
CA TYR A 34 -3.07 10.54 -28.81
C TYR A 34 -2.49 9.21 -29.26
N ARG A 35 -2.38 8.96 -30.57
CA ARG A 35 -1.76 7.72 -31.07
C ARG A 35 -0.28 7.63 -30.69
N SER A 36 0.48 8.74 -30.76
CA SER A 36 1.87 8.75 -30.30
C SER A 36 1.98 8.58 -28.79
N ASP A 37 1.12 9.23 -28.02
CA ASP A 37 1.13 9.17 -26.55
C ASP A 37 0.78 7.74 -26.07
N ILE A 38 -0.25 7.12 -26.66
CA ILE A 38 -0.60 5.73 -26.39
C ILE A 38 0.57 4.80 -26.70
N ALA A 39 1.28 5.02 -27.82
CA ALA A 39 2.44 4.21 -28.15
C ALA A 39 3.58 4.41 -27.14
N ALA A 40 3.84 5.64 -26.69
CA ALA A 40 4.84 5.94 -25.68
C ALA A 40 4.50 5.31 -24.33
N LEU A 41 3.26 5.44 -23.85
CA LEU A 41 2.77 4.84 -22.61
C LEU A 41 2.88 3.32 -22.64
N LYS A 42 2.48 2.68 -23.74
CA LYS A 42 2.62 1.22 -23.91
C LYS A 42 4.08 0.78 -23.81
N ARG A 43 5.03 1.52 -24.42
CA ARG A 43 6.46 1.24 -24.29
C ARG A 43 6.94 1.39 -22.84
N GLN A 44 6.51 2.45 -22.15
CA GLN A 44 6.85 2.69 -20.75
C GLN A 44 6.32 1.57 -19.83
N LEU A 45 5.08 1.11 -20.04
CA LEU A 45 4.52 -0.01 -19.29
C LEU A 45 5.34 -1.29 -19.47
N VAL A 46 5.72 -1.63 -20.71
CA VAL A 46 6.56 -2.80 -20.98
C VAL A 46 7.94 -2.67 -20.32
N GLU A 47 8.56 -1.49 -20.38
CA GLU A 47 9.85 -1.23 -19.75
C GLU A 47 9.77 -1.31 -18.21
N GLN A 48 8.74 -0.73 -17.60
CA GLN A 48 8.50 -0.84 -16.16
C GLN A 48 8.25 -2.30 -15.74
N GLN A 49 7.45 -3.05 -16.49
CA GLN A 49 7.22 -4.47 -16.22
C GLN A 49 8.52 -5.29 -16.32
N ARG A 50 9.40 -4.96 -17.27
CA ARG A 50 10.73 -5.55 -17.37
C ARG A 50 11.60 -5.21 -16.17
N ARG A 51 11.55 -3.97 -15.67
CA ARG A 51 12.27 -3.58 -14.45
C ARG A 51 11.75 -4.31 -13.22
N ILE A 52 10.43 -4.39 -13.05
CA ILE A 52 9.80 -5.14 -11.94
C ILE A 52 10.24 -6.61 -12.00
N SER A 53 10.09 -7.28 -13.14
CA SER A 53 10.50 -8.68 -13.25
C SER A 53 12.00 -8.91 -13.05
N ARG A 54 12.87 -7.95 -13.43
CA ARG A 54 14.30 -8.01 -13.10
C ARG A 54 14.54 -7.86 -11.60
N LEU A 55 13.87 -6.93 -10.94
CA LEU A 55 13.95 -6.72 -9.49
C LEU A 55 13.43 -7.92 -8.71
N GLU A 56 12.33 -8.53 -9.16
CA GLU A 56 11.79 -9.78 -8.60
C GLU A 56 12.78 -10.94 -8.75
N LYS A 57 13.46 -11.05 -9.89
CA LYS A 57 14.47 -12.09 -10.15
C LYS A 57 15.80 -11.84 -9.43
N SER A 58 16.21 -10.58 -9.28
CA SER A 58 17.44 -10.18 -8.58
C SER A 58 17.25 -10.07 -7.07
N ARG A 59 16.01 -10.15 -6.58
CA ARG A 59 15.73 -10.35 -5.16
C ARG A 59 15.97 -11.85 -4.89
N PRO A 60 17.11 -12.27 -4.29
CA PRO A 60 17.13 -13.59 -3.67
C PRO A 60 15.93 -13.62 -2.74
N GLN A 61 15.21 -14.75 -2.69
CA GLN A 61 13.94 -14.99 -2.02
C GLN A 61 13.92 -14.49 -0.55
N ALA A 62 13.90 -13.18 -0.38
CA ALA A 62 13.59 -12.47 0.83
C ALA A 62 12.09 -12.34 0.76
N VAL A 63 11.44 -13.41 1.23
CA VAL A 63 10.02 -13.53 1.57
C VAL A 63 9.42 -12.13 1.68
N ALA A 64 8.54 -11.79 0.74
CA ALA A 64 7.84 -10.53 0.72
C ALA A 64 7.01 -10.41 2.00
N GLN A 65 7.59 -9.79 3.02
CA GLN A 65 6.82 -9.19 4.10
C GLN A 65 6.16 -7.96 3.47
N VAL A 66 4.83 -7.98 3.48
CA VAL A 66 3.96 -6.81 3.33
C VAL A 66 4.61 -5.65 4.11
N PRO A 67 4.62 -4.39 3.61
CA PRO A 67 4.91 -3.24 4.45
C PRO A 67 3.72 -3.06 5.38
N ASP A 68 3.60 -3.97 6.33
CA ASP A 68 2.91 -3.72 7.56
C ASP A 68 3.74 -2.65 8.26
N GLU A 69 3.10 -1.64 8.84
CA GLU A 69 3.75 -0.68 9.74
C GLU A 69 4.26 -1.36 11.03
N THR A 70 4.65 -2.63 10.96
CA THR A 70 5.46 -3.28 11.96
C THR A 70 6.91 -2.95 11.65
N THR A 71 7.34 -1.80 12.19
CA THR A 71 8.65 -1.71 12.85
C THR A 71 8.99 -3.10 13.34
N SER A 72 10.03 -3.76 12.79
CA SER A 72 10.37 -5.14 13.15
C SER A 72 10.14 -5.28 14.64
N LEU A 73 9.21 -6.17 15.05
CA LEU A 73 8.75 -6.26 16.43
C LEU A 73 9.90 -6.82 17.26
N ARG A 74 10.91 -5.98 17.47
CA ARG A 74 12.15 -6.31 18.13
C ARG A 74 11.79 -6.42 19.58
N PHE A 75 11.73 -7.67 20.02
CA PHE A 75 11.61 -7.96 21.43
C PHE A 75 12.89 -7.52 22.14
N ARG A 76 12.73 -6.69 23.16
CA ARG A 76 13.79 -6.32 24.10
C ARG A 76 13.26 -6.65 25.49
N ALA A 77 13.98 -7.49 26.22
CA ALA A 77 13.61 -7.92 27.57
C ALA A 77 13.35 -6.72 28.50
N ALA A 78 14.28 -5.76 28.53
CA ALA A 78 14.13 -4.52 29.31
C ALA A 78 12.88 -3.72 28.92
N GLY A 79 12.58 -3.60 27.62
CA GLY A 79 11.40 -2.88 27.13
C GLY A 79 10.07 -3.60 27.42
N PHE A 80 10.12 -4.91 27.63
CA PHE A 80 8.95 -5.69 28.02
C PHE A 80 8.68 -5.56 29.53
N LEU A 81 9.72 -5.55 30.36
CA LEU A 81 9.61 -5.27 31.78
C LEU A 81 9.02 -3.87 32.04
N THR A 82 9.51 -2.84 31.32
CA THR A 82 8.97 -1.48 31.45
C THR A 82 7.52 -1.38 30.99
N LEU A 83 7.13 -2.12 29.95
CA LEU A 83 5.72 -2.22 29.53
C LEU A 83 4.85 -2.79 30.65
N ARG A 84 5.28 -3.88 31.29
CA ARG A 84 4.54 -4.49 32.40
C ARG A 84 4.38 -3.52 33.56
N GLN A 85 5.46 -2.84 33.94
CA GLN A 85 5.44 -1.82 34.99
C GLN A 85 4.52 -0.64 34.63
N LYS A 86 4.53 -0.18 33.38
CA LYS A 86 3.67 0.91 32.89
C LYS A 86 2.18 0.54 32.93
N LEU A 87 1.87 -0.71 32.60
CA LEU A 87 0.50 -1.24 32.72
C LEU A 87 0.11 -1.54 34.17
N GLY A 88 1.09 -1.65 35.08
CA GLY A 88 0.85 -1.90 36.51
C GLY A 88 0.28 -3.29 36.78
N VAL A 89 0.61 -4.28 35.96
CA VAL A 89 0.11 -5.65 36.05
C VAL A 89 1.19 -6.61 36.58
N SER A 90 0.77 -7.68 37.27
CA SER A 90 1.70 -8.72 37.72
C SER A 90 2.21 -9.55 36.53
N ALA A 91 3.27 -10.33 36.73
CA ALA A 91 3.76 -11.24 35.68
C ALA A 91 2.72 -12.32 35.32
N ALA A 92 1.90 -12.73 36.30
CA ALA A 92 0.80 -13.68 36.08
C ALA A 92 -0.30 -13.05 35.20
N ASP A 93 -0.68 -11.81 35.49
CA ASP A 93 -1.69 -11.09 34.71
C ASP A 93 -1.19 -10.75 33.29
N MET A 94 0.07 -10.35 33.16
CA MET A 94 0.70 -10.20 31.85
C MET A 94 0.71 -11.53 31.08
N GLY A 95 0.91 -12.64 31.80
CA GLY A 95 0.79 -13.99 31.26
C GLY A 95 -0.60 -14.27 30.71
N LYS A 96 -1.66 -13.95 31.47
CA LYS A 96 -3.06 -14.07 31.02
C LYS A 96 -3.32 -13.27 29.74
N LEU A 97 -2.96 -11.99 29.74
CA LEU A 97 -3.14 -11.09 28.58
C LEU A 97 -2.46 -11.58 27.29
N ILE A 98 -1.35 -12.31 27.42
CA ILE A 98 -0.58 -12.84 26.28
C ILE A 98 -0.93 -14.33 26.02
N GLY A 99 -1.65 -14.99 26.93
CA GLY A 99 -1.92 -16.43 26.90
C GLY A 99 -0.68 -17.30 27.13
N VAL A 100 0.18 -16.93 28.07
CA VAL A 100 1.37 -17.69 28.51
C VAL A 100 1.45 -17.79 30.03
N SER A 101 2.27 -18.70 30.56
CA SER A 101 2.45 -18.82 32.01
C SER A 101 3.30 -17.66 32.58
N ALA A 102 3.11 -17.37 33.87
CA ALA A 102 3.91 -16.37 34.57
C ALA A 102 5.42 -16.66 34.49
N GLN A 103 5.81 -17.94 34.52
CA GLN A 103 7.20 -18.36 34.38
C GLN A 103 7.80 -17.95 33.02
N THR A 104 7.04 -18.10 31.94
CA THR A 104 7.48 -17.69 30.61
C THR A 104 7.71 -16.17 30.54
N VAL A 105 6.84 -15.37 31.18
CA VAL A 105 7.00 -13.92 31.29
C VAL A 105 8.31 -13.58 32.00
N TYR A 106 8.60 -14.21 33.14
CA TYR A 106 9.87 -14.00 33.86
C TYR A 106 11.10 -14.39 33.03
N ASN A 107 11.05 -15.52 32.32
CA ASN A 107 12.16 -15.96 31.47
C ASN A 107 12.42 -14.98 30.32
N TRP A 108 11.38 -14.32 29.80
CA TRP A 108 11.52 -13.28 28.79
C TRP A 108 12.05 -11.96 29.36
N GLU A 109 11.60 -11.56 30.54
CA GLU A 109 12.09 -10.37 31.24
C GLU A 109 13.57 -10.50 31.62
N ARG A 110 14.02 -11.71 31.97
CA ARG A 110 15.42 -12.04 32.27
C ARG A 110 16.26 -12.33 31.02
N GLY A 111 15.62 -12.44 29.85
CA GLY A 111 16.29 -12.72 28.58
C GLY A 111 16.77 -14.16 28.39
N GLU A 112 16.35 -15.08 29.25
CA GLU A 112 16.69 -16.51 29.18
C GLU A 112 16.03 -17.21 27.99
N SER A 113 14.89 -16.69 27.54
CA SER A 113 14.20 -17.18 26.33
C SER A 113 13.58 -16.03 25.55
N LYS A 114 13.23 -16.31 24.28
CA LYS A 114 12.63 -15.32 23.37
C LYS A 114 11.20 -15.74 22.99
N PRO A 115 10.25 -14.79 22.90
CA PRO A 115 8.91 -15.09 22.42
C PRO A 115 8.91 -15.53 20.95
N ARG A 116 8.07 -16.51 20.64
CA ARG A 116 7.80 -17.00 19.29
C ARG A 116 6.96 -15.99 18.50
N ALA A 117 6.89 -16.14 17.18
CA ALA A 117 6.17 -15.21 16.29
C ALA A 117 4.73 -14.90 16.74
N GLN A 118 3.95 -15.91 17.11
CA GLN A 118 2.57 -15.71 17.61
C GLN A 118 2.52 -14.89 18.91
N GLN A 119 3.50 -15.08 19.80
CA GLN A 119 3.60 -14.36 21.06
C GLN A 119 4.06 -12.91 20.86
N LEU A 120 4.90 -12.65 19.84
CA LEU A 120 5.28 -11.29 19.46
C LEU A 120 4.08 -10.46 18.98
N THR A 121 3.16 -11.07 18.22
CA THR A 121 1.92 -10.41 17.79
C THR A 121 1.06 -10.03 18.99
N ARG A 122 0.86 -10.97 19.93
CA ARG A 122 0.11 -10.70 21.17
C ARG A 122 0.77 -9.62 22.04
N ILE A 123 2.09 -9.63 22.16
CA ILE A 123 2.84 -8.56 22.85
C ILE A 123 2.63 -7.21 22.15
N ALA A 124 2.58 -7.17 20.81
CA ALA A 124 2.32 -5.95 20.07
C ALA A 124 0.90 -5.41 20.29
N GLU A 125 -0.10 -6.30 20.40
CA GLU A 125 -1.46 -5.92 20.77
C GLU A 125 -1.50 -5.34 22.19
N VAL A 126 -0.85 -6.00 23.16
CA VAL A 126 -0.77 -5.52 24.54
C VAL A 126 -0.04 -4.18 24.64
N ARG A 127 0.97 -3.92 23.81
CA ARG A 127 1.65 -2.60 23.74
C ARG A 127 0.74 -1.45 23.32
N LYS A 128 -0.32 -1.73 22.53
CA LYS A 128 -1.32 -0.74 22.13
C LYS A 128 -2.36 -0.48 23.23
N LEU A 129 -2.42 -1.33 24.26
CA LEU A 129 -3.33 -1.16 25.38
C LEU A 129 -2.82 -0.10 26.36
N GLY A 130 -3.74 0.72 26.86
CA GLY A 130 -3.53 1.53 28.06
C GLY A 130 -3.80 0.73 29.33
N LYS A 131 -3.40 1.29 30.49
CA LYS A 131 -3.62 0.68 31.82
C LYS A 131 -5.08 0.25 32.06
N ARG A 132 -6.05 1.10 31.69
CA ARG A 132 -7.49 0.83 31.86
C ARG A 132 -7.95 -0.35 31.00
N ALA A 133 -7.60 -0.34 29.71
CA ALA A 133 -7.95 -1.41 28.78
C ALA A 133 -7.29 -2.76 29.15
N ALA A 134 -6.08 -2.74 29.72
CA ALA A 134 -5.42 -3.95 30.22
C ALA A 134 -6.17 -4.56 31.42
N GLN A 135 -6.64 -3.72 32.35
CA GLN A 135 -7.44 -4.16 33.49
C GLN A 135 -8.82 -4.68 33.08
N GLU A 136 -9.48 -4.02 32.13
CA GLU A 136 -10.77 -4.47 31.58
C GLU A 136 -10.64 -5.85 30.91
N ARG A 137 -9.57 -6.09 30.14
CA ARG A 137 -9.33 -7.42 29.55
C ARG A 137 -9.08 -8.49 30.61
N LEU A 138 -8.33 -8.16 31.67
CA LEU A 138 -8.11 -9.08 32.78
C LEU A 138 -9.38 -9.40 33.57
N GLN A 139 -10.31 -8.45 33.67
CA GLN A 139 -11.63 -8.69 34.29
C GLN A 139 -12.57 -9.48 33.36
N ALA A 140 -12.43 -9.34 32.05
CA ALA A 140 -13.20 -10.13 31.08
C ALA A 140 -12.70 -11.59 30.94
N GLU A 141 -11.43 -11.86 31.26
CA GLU A 141 -10.82 -13.20 31.28
C GLU A 141 -10.85 -13.88 32.67
N GLY A 142 -11.43 -13.24 33.68
CA GLY A 142 -11.62 -13.80 35.04
C GLY A 142 -13.02 -14.37 35.22
#